data_AF-A0A2G2ZY01-F1
#
_entry.id   AF-A0A2G2ZY01-F1
#
_cell.length_a   1.000
_cell.length_b   1.000
_cell.length_c   1.000
_cell.angle_alpha   90.00
_cell.angle_beta   90.00
_cell.angle_gamma   90.00
#
_symmetry.space_group_name_H-M   'P 1'
#
loop_
_entity.id
_entity.type
_entity.pdbx_description
1 polymer ?
#
loop_
_entity_poly.entity_id
_entity_poly.type
_entity_poly.pdbx_seq_one_letter_code
_entity_poly.pdbx_strand_id
1 'polypeptide(L)'
;MAMVLKENDAMNGATQKKGAVNLVLSHTGQHPHFVGKILWVQKVQRNESQCENGHPGLIEMECLIWKEFEELVSAPTKELAEYYFIKHY
;
A
#
# COMPACT_ATOMS: atom_id res chain seq x y z
N MET A 1 10.72 16.36 5.04
CA MET A 1 11.33 15.37 4.12
C MET A 1 10.61 14.05 4.32
N ALA A 2 10.29 13.32 3.24
CA ALA A 2 9.65 12.02 3.35
C ALA A 2 10.66 10.96 3.81
N MET A 3 10.21 10.03 4.65
CA MET A 3 11.04 8.91 5.12
C MET A 3 10.97 7.78 4.10
N VAL A 4 12.13 7.21 3.76
CA VAL A 4 12.25 6.08 2.82
C VAL A 4 12.82 4.89 3.57
N LEU A 5 12.07 3.79 3.62
CA LEU A 5 12.53 2.53 4.19
C LEU A 5 13.59 1.90 3.28
N LYS A 6 14.70 1.47 3.88
CA LYS A 6 15.81 0.79 3.19
C LYS A 6 15.92 -0.65 3.67
N GLU A 7 16.76 -1.43 2.99
CA GLU A 7 17.05 -2.83 3.35
C GLU A 7 17.48 -2.99 4.81
N ASN A 8 18.29 -2.07 5.33
CA ASN A 8 18.73 -2.07 6.73
C ASN A 8 17.56 -2.00 7.73
N ASP A 9 16.42 -1.41 7.36
CA ASP A 9 15.25 -1.31 8.22
C ASP A 9 14.47 -2.63 8.29
N ALA A 10 14.63 -3.52 7.30
CA ALA A 10 14.00 -4.83 7.27
C ALA A 10 14.61 -5.81 8.29
N MET A 11 15.89 -5.60 8.65
CA MET A 11 16.62 -6.39 9.64
C MET A 11 16.11 -6.20 11.07
N ASN A 12 15.35 -5.12 11.34
CA ASN A 12 14.75 -4.84 12.63
C ASN A 12 13.48 -5.69 12.85
N GLY A 13 13.66 -7.01 12.91
CA GLY A 13 12.76 -8.01 13.50
C GLY A 13 11.26 -7.82 13.27
N ALA A 14 10.78 -7.64 12.03
CA ALA A 14 9.35 -7.46 11.82
C ALA A 14 8.57 -8.77 12.07
N THR A 15 7.48 -8.70 12.84
CA THR A 15 6.53 -9.82 12.89
C THR A 15 5.61 -9.75 11.68
N GLN A 16 5.47 -10.87 10.98
CA GLN A 16 4.74 -10.95 9.72
C GLN A 16 3.39 -11.63 9.92
N LYS A 17 2.32 -10.97 9.48
CA LYS A 17 0.98 -11.56 9.32
C LYS A 17 0.60 -11.51 7.84
N LYS A 18 0.12 -12.63 7.30
CA LYS A 18 -0.24 -12.77 5.88
C LYS A 18 -1.76 -12.84 5.73
N GLY A 19 -2.34 -11.85 5.04
CA GLY A 19 -3.70 -11.94 4.49
C GLY A 19 -3.69 -12.43 3.04
N ALA A 20 -4.85 -12.52 2.40
CA ALA A 20 -4.94 -12.89 0.98
C ALA A 20 -4.28 -11.85 0.07
N VAL A 21 -4.64 -10.57 0.24
CA VAL A 21 -4.19 -9.45 -0.60
C VAL A 21 -2.98 -8.73 0.00
N ASN A 22 -2.91 -8.60 1.32
CA ASN A 22 -1.90 -7.79 2.00
C ASN A 22 -0.96 -8.61 2.89
N LEU A 23 0.28 -8.15 2.96
CA LEU A 23 1.28 -8.53 3.94
C LEU A 23 1.37 -7.45 5.01
N VAL A 24 1.20 -7.85 6.26
CA VAL A 24 1.20 -6.94 7.41
C VAL A 24 2.46 -7.18 8.22
N LEU A 25 3.26 -6.14 8.42
CA LEU A 25 4.53 -6.16 9.14
C LEU A 25 4.43 -5.24 10.36
N SER A 26 4.59 -5.77 11.56
CA SER A 26 4.68 -4.94 12.77
C SER A 26 6.13 -4.67 13.13
N HIS A 27 6.46 -3.39 13.35
CA HIS A 27 7.80 -2.99 13.75
C HIS A 27 8.06 -3.35 15.22
N THR A 28 9.16 -4.04 15.49
CA THR A 28 9.59 -4.41 16.86
C THR A 28 10.81 -3.62 17.35
N GLY A 29 11.37 -2.77 16.49
CA GLY A 29 12.49 -1.90 16.85
C GLY A 29 12.08 -0.75 17.76
N GLN A 30 13.10 -0.07 18.29
CA GLN A 30 12.94 1.05 19.22
C GLN A 30 12.88 2.42 18.52
N HIS A 31 12.86 2.44 17.18
CA HIS A 31 12.89 3.70 16.45
C HIS A 31 11.58 4.47 16.65
N PRO A 32 11.59 5.68 17.23
CA PRO A 32 10.37 6.35 17.71
C PRO A 32 9.33 6.63 16.60
N HIS A 33 9.77 6.77 15.35
CA HIS A 33 8.85 6.93 14.22
C HIS A 33 8.00 5.70 13.89
N PHE A 34 8.39 4.51 14.36
CA PHE A 34 7.79 3.22 14.00
C PHE A 34 7.27 2.41 15.19
N VAL A 35 7.61 2.78 16.43
CA VAL A 35 7.07 2.12 17.63
C VAL A 35 5.55 2.13 17.59
N GLY A 36 4.93 0.95 17.71
CA GLY A 36 3.48 0.77 17.66
C GLY A 36 2.85 0.87 16.27
N LYS A 37 3.65 1.08 15.21
CA LYS A 37 3.16 1.16 13.84
C LYS A 37 3.23 -0.18 13.12
N ILE A 38 2.38 -0.28 12.11
CA ILE A 38 2.24 -1.44 11.25
C ILE A 38 2.39 -0.98 9.81
N LEU A 39 3.16 -1.73 9.04
CA LEU A 39 3.33 -1.54 7.60
C LEU A 39 2.46 -2.55 6.85
N TRP A 40 1.64 -2.04 5.94
CA TRP A 40 0.82 -2.85 5.02
C TRP A 40 1.47 -2.81 3.65
N VAL A 41 1.77 -3.97 3.10
CA VAL A 41 2.39 -4.11 1.78
C VAL A 41 1.50 -5.00 0.93
N GLN A 42 1.10 -4.50 -0.23
CA GLN A 42 0.24 -5.26 -1.13
C GLN A 42 1.03 -6.38 -1.82
N LYS A 43 0.44 -7.57 -1.88
CA LYS A 43 1.04 -8.68 -2.62
C LYS A 43 0.73 -8.54 -4.09
N VAL A 44 1.71 -8.90 -4.92
CA VAL A 44 1.52 -9.07 -6.37
C VAL A 44 1.29 -10.55 -6.64
N GLN A 45 0.26 -10.88 -7.41
CA GLN A 45 -0.01 -12.27 -7.81
C GLN A 45 1.02 -12.72 -8.84
N ARG A 46 1.58 -13.92 -8.66
CA ARG A 46 2.64 -14.45 -9.55
C ARG A 46 2.17 -14.71 -10.99
N ASN A 47 0.87 -14.93 -11.20
CA ASN A 47 0.33 -15.41 -12.47
C ASN A 47 -0.33 -14.31 -13.33
N GLU A 48 -0.44 -13.09 -12.83
CA GLU A 48 -0.85 -11.96 -13.65
C GLU A 48 0.38 -11.55 -14.47
N SER A 49 0.32 -11.76 -15.78
CA SER A 49 1.39 -11.44 -16.74
C SER A 49 1.73 -9.96 -16.84
N GLN A 50 1.17 -9.13 -15.96
CA GLN A 50 1.30 -7.69 -15.88
C GLN A 50 1.98 -7.32 -14.55
N CYS A 51 3.19 -7.83 -14.33
CA CYS A 51 4.14 -7.17 -13.44
C CYS A 51 4.75 -5.97 -14.18
N GLU A 52 3.91 -5.10 -14.75
CA GLU A 52 4.36 -3.84 -15.35
C GLU A 52 4.31 -2.75 -14.29
N ASN A 53 5.38 -1.97 -14.25
CA ASN A 53 5.61 -0.89 -13.31
C ASN A 53 4.39 0.03 -13.19
N GLY A 54 3.87 0.17 -11.97
CA GLY A 54 2.86 1.18 -11.66
C GLY A 54 1.52 0.87 -12.31
N HIS A 55 0.85 -0.18 -11.84
CA HIS A 55 -0.58 -0.30 -12.11
C HIS A 55 -1.27 0.97 -11.58
N PRO A 56 -2.05 1.68 -12.42
CA PRO A 56 -2.84 2.81 -11.96
C PRO A 56 -3.73 2.36 -10.79
N GLY A 57 -4.00 3.26 -9.85
CA GLY A 57 -4.76 2.92 -8.63
C GLY A 57 -6.13 2.31 -8.93
N LEU A 58 -6.71 2.64 -10.09
CA LEU A 58 -7.97 2.12 -10.63
C LEU A 58 -7.85 1.88 -12.14
N ILE A 59 -8.64 0.94 -12.67
CA ILE A 59 -8.82 0.78 -14.13
C ILE A 59 -9.83 1.79 -14.68
N GLU A 60 -9.82 2.06 -15.99
CA GLU A 60 -10.71 3.06 -16.62
C GLU A 60 -12.19 2.90 -16.26
N MET A 61 -12.68 1.66 -16.22
CA MET A 61 -14.08 1.37 -15.87
C MET A 61 -14.38 1.69 -14.40
N GLU A 62 -13.43 1.44 -13.50
CA GLU A 62 -13.56 1.79 -12.08
C GLU A 62 -13.53 3.31 -11.89
N CYS A 63 -12.71 4.04 -12.66
CA CYS A 63 -12.70 5.50 -12.64
C CYS A 63 -14.06 6.09 -13.03
N LEU A 64 -14.78 5.47 -13.97
CA LEU A 64 -16.13 5.90 -14.34
C LEU A 64 -17.16 5.68 -13.21
N ILE A 65 -17.01 4.60 -12.45
CA ILE A 65 -17.87 4.30 -11.29
C ILE A 65 -17.61 5.31 -10.17
N TRP A 66 -16.34 5.60 -9.90
CA TRP A 66 -15.91 6.47 -8.80
C TRP A 66 -15.72 7.94 -9.19
N LYS A 67 -16.24 8.36 -10.35
CA LYS A 67 -16.03 9.70 -10.96
C LYS A 67 -16.33 10.89 -10.04
N GLU A 68 -17.20 10.69 -9.03
CA GLU A 68 -17.59 11.73 -8.07
C GLU A 68 -16.49 11.99 -7.02
N PHE A 69 -15.55 11.06 -6.85
CA PHE A 69 -14.44 11.13 -5.92
C PHE A 69 -13.14 11.40 -6.67
N GLU A 70 -12.90 12.67 -7.01
CA GLU A 70 -11.75 13.11 -7.81
C GLU A 70 -10.40 12.69 -7.18
N GLU A 71 -10.28 12.72 -5.85
CA GLU A 71 -9.07 12.27 -5.13
C GLU A 71 -8.78 10.77 -5.37
N LEU A 72 -9.82 9.95 -5.45
CA LEU A 72 -9.71 8.50 -5.66
C LEU A 72 -9.35 8.18 -7.12
N VAL A 73 -9.98 8.86 -8.07
CA VAL A 73 -9.74 8.67 -9.51
C VAL A 73 -8.38 9.21 -9.96
N SER A 74 -7.89 10.27 -9.32
CA SER A 74 -6.56 10.86 -9.60
C SER A 74 -5.40 10.15 -8.89
N ALA A 75 -5.67 9.09 -8.10
CA ALA A 75 -4.65 8.42 -7.32
C ALA A 75 -3.60 7.73 -8.23
N PRO A 76 -2.30 8.11 -8.12
CA PRO A 76 -1.26 7.59 -8.99
C PRO A 76 -0.82 6.17 -8.62
N THR A 77 -1.13 5.71 -7.40
CA THR A 77 -0.82 4.37 -6.92
C THR A 77 -2.02 3.76 -6.21
N LYS A 78 -2.00 2.42 -6.12
CA LYS A 78 -3.05 1.66 -5.46
C LYS A 78 -3.13 1.93 -3.96
N GLU A 79 -2.01 2.21 -3.29
CA GLU A 79 -2.01 2.58 -1.86
C GLU A 79 -2.73 3.91 -1.62
N LEU A 80 -2.56 4.88 -2.51
CA LEU A 80 -3.28 6.15 -2.42
C LEU A 80 -4.76 5.98 -2.76
N ALA A 81 -5.09 5.17 -3.76
CA ALA A 81 -6.48 4.84 -4.08
C ALA A 81 -7.18 4.18 -2.88
N GLU A 82 -6.55 3.18 -2.24
CA GLU A 82 -7.09 2.52 -1.04
C GLU A 82 -7.25 3.51 0.13
N TYR A 83 -6.30 4.43 0.31
CA TYR A 83 -6.41 5.48 1.33
C TYR A 83 -7.61 6.40 1.08
N TYR A 84 -7.77 6.91 -0.15
CA TYR A 84 -8.89 7.79 -0.48
C TYR A 84 -10.22 7.06 -0.42
N PHE A 85 -10.27 5.79 -0.82
CA PHE A 85 -11.46 4.96 -0.70
C PHE A 85 -11.94 4.88 0.76
N ILE A 86 -11.03 4.60 1.70
CA ILE A 86 -11.37 4.56 3.13
C ILE A 86 -11.70 5.96 3.68
N LYS A 87 -11.06 7.02 3.19
CA LYS A 87 -11.32 8.38 3.66
C LYS A 87 -12.74 8.87 3.30
N HIS A 88 -13.26 8.44 2.15
CA HIS A 88 -14.58 8.83 1.65
C HIS A 88 -15.73 7.92 2.16
N TYR A 89 -15.43 6.85 2.91
CA TYR A 89 -16.39 5.89 3.48
C TYR A 89 -16.31 5.83 5.02
#